data_AF-A0A354CNI9-F1
#
_entry.id   AF-A0A354CNI9-F1
#
_cell.length_a   1.000
_cell.length_b   1.000
_cell.length_c   1.000
_cell.angle_alpha   90.00
_cell.angle_beta   90.00
_cell.angle_gamma   90.00
#
_symmetry.space_group_name_H-M   'P 1'
#
loop_
_entity.id
_entity.type
_entity.pdbx_description
1 polymer ?
#
loop_
_entity_poly.entity_id
_entity_poly.type
_entity_poly.pdbx_seq_one_letter_code
_entity_poly.pdbx_strand_id
1 'polypeptide(L)'
;NASIEAARAGEAGKGFAVVADQVRELSNSTSASADDVVKYVGELQTSIAELAASMDATTKKLEDGNKRVEDSIANINAMESQMNDVTDEVDSIYHAIDKQSAYTKDLSKVIGQITDSYSVLSQDCHDTGEHIYKIGRYIDTLRSDMFRGFSDVTLLDRMKIFSIDHFILTWRVYNNAVGFESLKLTQLNNATGPNACKFGKWAQSVTDTKITSSSQFKDMVQCHNDIHNNASESWKAKDAGNTELAIEYFNKALEAYYRFDESVKRMMDFMRANGEKDMTQIVVFRK
;
A
#
# COMPACT_ATOMS: atom_id res chain seq x y z
N ASN A 1 -105.47 -55.56 38.80
CA ASN A 1 -106.18 -56.76 39.31
C ASN A 1 -106.88 -56.50 40.64
N ALA A 2 -106.18 -56.11 41.71
CA ALA A 2 -106.82 -55.86 43.02
C ALA A 2 -107.91 -54.74 43.00
N SER A 3 -107.65 -53.57 42.39
CA SER A 3 -108.68 -52.50 42.27
C SER A 3 -109.88 -52.90 41.40
N ILE A 4 -109.68 -53.80 40.42
CA ILE A 4 -110.74 -54.30 39.52
C ILE A 4 -111.67 -55.26 40.27
N GLU A 5 -111.11 -56.17 41.06
CA GLU A 5 -111.87 -57.12 41.88
C GLU A 5 -112.57 -56.43 43.06
N ALA A 6 -111.97 -55.36 43.60
CA ALA A 6 -112.61 -54.51 44.60
C ALA A 6 -113.83 -53.73 44.02
N ALA A 7 -113.76 -53.27 42.76
CA ALA A 7 -114.90 -52.65 42.07
C ALA A 7 -116.04 -53.64 41.76
N ARG A 8 -115.70 -54.91 41.48
CA ARG A 8 -116.67 -56.02 41.29
C ARG A 8 -117.47 -56.36 42.54
N ALA A 9 -116.94 -56.10 43.74
CA ALA A 9 -117.58 -56.37 45.03
C ALA A 9 -118.54 -55.25 45.52
N GLY A 10 -118.69 -54.15 44.78
CA GLY A 10 -119.62 -53.06 45.12
C GLY A 10 -119.30 -52.35 46.44
N GLU A 11 -120.32 -52.06 47.26
CA GLU A 11 -120.17 -51.34 48.55
C GLU A 11 -119.20 -52.03 49.53
N ALA A 12 -119.19 -53.37 49.57
CA ALA A 12 -118.31 -54.14 50.45
C ALA A 12 -116.81 -54.06 50.06
N GLY A 13 -116.51 -53.66 48.81
CA GLY A 13 -115.14 -53.54 48.29
C GLY A 13 -114.51 -52.15 48.43
N LYS A 14 -115.24 -51.12 48.90
CA LYS A 14 -114.77 -49.71 48.91
C LYS A 14 -113.46 -49.50 49.67
N GLY A 15 -113.32 -50.08 50.87
CA GLY A 15 -112.09 -49.94 51.67
C GLY A 15 -110.88 -50.61 51.02
N PHE A 16 -111.09 -51.78 50.41
CA PHE A 16 -110.07 -52.49 49.65
C PHE A 16 -109.70 -51.78 48.34
N ALA A 17 -110.65 -51.11 47.69
CA ALA A 17 -110.41 -50.30 46.50
C ALA A 17 -109.46 -49.12 46.80
N VAL A 18 -109.68 -48.41 47.90
CA VAL A 18 -108.81 -47.28 48.31
C VAL A 18 -107.38 -47.73 48.61
N VAL A 19 -107.22 -48.83 49.35
CA VAL A 19 -105.88 -49.39 49.65
C VAL A 19 -105.21 -49.89 48.37
N ALA A 20 -105.95 -50.57 47.48
CA ALA A 20 -105.41 -51.04 46.21
C ALA A 20 -104.98 -49.86 45.30
N ASP A 21 -105.70 -48.74 45.32
CA ASP A 21 -105.33 -47.53 44.58
C ASP A 21 -104.12 -46.80 45.18
N GLN A 22 -103.98 -46.74 46.51
CA GLN A 22 -102.76 -46.22 47.15
C GLN A 22 -101.54 -47.11 46.88
N VAL A 23 -101.71 -48.44 46.88
CA VAL A 23 -100.64 -49.37 46.50
C VAL A 23 -100.28 -49.19 45.01
N ARG A 24 -101.25 -48.95 44.14
CA ARG A 24 -101.01 -48.63 42.72
C ARG A 24 -100.24 -47.31 42.55
N GLU A 25 -100.60 -46.28 43.30
CA GLU A 25 -99.94 -44.98 43.26
C GLU A 25 -98.50 -45.03 43.81
N LEU A 26 -98.28 -45.72 44.94
CA LEU A 26 -96.94 -45.96 45.47
C LEU A 26 -96.09 -46.81 44.52
N SER A 27 -96.67 -47.85 43.90
CA SER A 27 -95.99 -48.67 42.89
C SER A 27 -95.60 -47.84 41.68
N ASN A 28 -96.48 -46.95 41.19
CA ASN A 28 -96.21 -46.04 40.10
C ASN A 28 -95.08 -45.04 40.46
N SER A 29 -95.12 -44.46 41.66
CA SER A 29 -94.07 -43.54 42.15
C SER A 29 -92.74 -44.25 42.33
N THR A 30 -92.76 -45.51 42.79
CA THR A 30 -91.56 -46.34 42.93
C THR A 30 -90.98 -46.70 41.56
N SER A 31 -91.83 -47.05 40.59
CA SER A 31 -91.42 -47.32 39.21
C SER A 31 -90.80 -46.08 38.57
N ALA A 32 -91.43 -44.91 38.71
CA ALA A 32 -90.90 -43.65 38.19
C ALA A 32 -89.54 -43.29 38.83
N SER A 33 -89.40 -43.48 40.15
CA SER A 33 -88.13 -43.26 40.84
C SER A 33 -87.05 -44.24 40.38
N ALA A 34 -87.41 -45.50 40.11
CA ALA A 34 -86.49 -46.49 39.55
C ALA A 34 -86.05 -46.11 38.13
N ASP A 35 -86.96 -45.60 37.28
CA ASP A 35 -86.64 -45.10 35.94
C ASP A 35 -85.68 -43.90 36.00
N ASP A 36 -85.89 -42.98 36.94
CA ASP A 36 -84.98 -41.84 37.17
C ASP A 36 -83.59 -42.32 37.62
N VAL A 37 -83.50 -43.30 38.52
CA VAL A 37 -82.22 -43.91 38.92
C VAL A 37 -81.51 -44.56 37.73
N VAL A 38 -82.24 -45.29 36.89
CA VAL A 38 -81.68 -45.89 35.66
C VAL A 38 -81.12 -44.80 34.74
N LYS A 39 -81.85 -43.69 34.57
CA LYS A 39 -81.39 -42.54 33.79
C LYS A 39 -80.11 -41.93 34.36
N TYR A 40 -80.08 -41.62 35.66
CA TYR A 40 -78.88 -41.04 36.31
C TYR A 40 -77.67 -41.97 36.25
N VAL A 41 -77.87 -43.29 36.42
CA VAL A 41 -76.79 -44.27 36.25
C VAL A 41 -76.28 -44.28 34.81
N GLY A 42 -77.17 -44.16 33.81
CA GLY A 42 -76.79 -44.02 32.41
C GLY A 42 -75.96 -42.77 32.14
N GLU A 43 -76.41 -41.60 32.61
CA GLU A 43 -75.68 -40.34 32.48
C GLU A 43 -74.30 -40.41 33.18
N LEU A 44 -74.24 -40.98 34.38
CA LEU A 44 -73.00 -41.16 35.13
C LEU A 44 -72.02 -42.10 34.39
N GLN A 45 -72.52 -43.19 33.80
CA GLN A 45 -71.70 -44.07 32.96
C GLN A 45 -71.13 -43.33 31.75
N THR A 46 -71.92 -42.48 31.09
CA THR A 46 -71.45 -41.64 29.99
C THR A 46 -70.36 -40.68 30.45
N SER A 47 -70.56 -39.95 31.56
CA SER A 47 -69.54 -39.04 32.09
C SER A 47 -68.25 -39.74 32.50
N ILE A 48 -68.32 -40.96 33.06
CA ILE A 48 -67.14 -41.77 33.37
C ILE A 48 -66.39 -42.16 32.08
N ALA A 49 -67.10 -42.53 31.01
CA ALA A 49 -66.49 -42.86 29.73
C ALA A 49 -65.78 -41.65 29.10
N GLU A 50 -66.40 -40.47 29.17
CA GLU A 50 -65.80 -39.20 28.70
C GLU A 50 -64.56 -38.83 29.52
N LEU A 51 -64.61 -38.98 30.84
CA LEU A 51 -63.47 -38.74 31.72
C LEU A 51 -62.31 -39.69 31.39
N ALA A 52 -62.59 -40.98 31.19
CA ALA A 52 -61.59 -41.97 30.80
C ALA A 52 -60.91 -41.61 29.47
N ALA A 53 -61.69 -41.18 28.47
CA ALA A 53 -61.15 -40.71 27.19
C ALA A 53 -60.27 -39.45 27.34
N SER A 54 -60.68 -38.51 28.20
CA SER A 54 -59.90 -37.31 28.51
C SER A 54 -58.58 -37.62 29.23
N MET A 55 -58.61 -38.59 30.16
CA MET A 55 -57.40 -39.08 30.84
C MET A 55 -56.43 -39.77 29.89
N ASP A 56 -56.92 -40.60 28.96
CA ASP A 56 -56.08 -41.24 27.92
C ASP A 56 -55.42 -40.19 27.02
N ALA A 57 -56.18 -39.20 26.56
CA ALA A 57 -55.66 -38.09 25.76
C ALA A 57 -54.62 -37.26 26.53
N THR A 58 -54.84 -37.02 27.82
CA THR A 58 -53.89 -36.30 28.68
C THR A 58 -52.60 -37.11 28.88
N THR A 59 -52.71 -38.42 29.07
CA THR A 59 -51.56 -39.33 29.21
C THR A 59 -50.69 -39.30 27.96
N LYS A 60 -51.29 -39.38 26.77
CA LYS A 60 -50.55 -39.25 25.49
C LYS A 60 -49.83 -37.91 25.36
N LYS A 61 -50.51 -36.80 25.71
CA LYS A 61 -49.89 -35.46 25.69
C LYS A 61 -48.72 -35.34 26.67
N LEU A 62 -48.81 -35.97 27.84
CA LEU A 62 -47.70 -36.01 28.81
C LEU A 62 -46.53 -36.83 28.28
N GLU A 63 -46.79 -37.96 27.63
CA GLU A 63 -45.73 -38.77 27.00
C GLU A 63 -44.99 -37.98 25.90
N ASP A 64 -45.74 -37.30 25.02
CA ASP A 64 -45.16 -36.41 24.01
C ASP A 64 -44.39 -35.24 24.64
N GLY A 65 -44.93 -34.67 25.72
CA GLY A 65 -44.26 -33.63 26.50
C GLY A 65 -42.92 -34.12 27.06
N ASN A 66 -42.89 -35.33 27.59
CA ASN A 66 -41.68 -35.92 28.16
C ASN A 66 -40.61 -36.16 27.10
N LYS A 67 -40.98 -36.67 25.92
CA LYS A 67 -40.05 -36.81 24.77
C LYS A 67 -39.44 -35.47 24.36
N ARG A 68 -40.25 -34.40 24.29
CA ARG A 68 -39.75 -33.06 23.95
C ARG A 68 -38.79 -32.49 25.01
N VAL A 69 -38.99 -32.84 26.28
CA VAL A 69 -38.06 -32.48 27.36
C VAL A 69 -36.74 -33.23 27.20
N GLU A 70 -36.78 -34.54 26.91
CA GLU A 70 -35.57 -35.33 26.64
C GLU A 70 -34.78 -34.78 25.45
N ASP A 71 -35.44 -34.44 24.34
CA ASP A 71 -34.82 -33.79 23.19
C ASP A 71 -34.19 -32.44 23.55
N SER A 72 -34.86 -31.66 24.40
CA SER A 72 -34.35 -30.36 24.85
C SER A 72 -33.08 -30.52 25.70
N ILE A 73 -33.03 -31.54 26.56
CA ILE A 73 -31.85 -31.85 27.37
C ILE A 73 -30.69 -32.27 26.46
N ALA A 74 -30.94 -33.12 25.46
CA ALA A 74 -29.92 -33.52 24.49
C ALA A 74 -29.34 -32.30 23.74
N ASN A 75 -30.19 -31.36 23.32
CA ASN A 75 -29.75 -30.12 22.67
C ASN A 75 -28.94 -29.21 23.61
N ILE A 76 -29.31 -29.11 24.89
CA ILE A 76 -28.56 -28.33 25.88
C ILE A 76 -27.15 -28.91 26.07
N ASN A 77 -27.01 -30.23 26.18
CA ASN A 77 -25.71 -30.87 26.30
C ASN A 77 -24.84 -30.69 25.05
N ALA A 78 -25.46 -30.71 23.85
CA ALA A 78 -24.76 -30.41 22.61
C ALA A 78 -24.28 -28.95 22.56
N MET A 79 -25.10 -28.00 23.04
CA MET A 79 -24.70 -26.59 23.17
C MET A 79 -23.56 -26.40 24.17
N GLU A 80 -23.59 -27.12 25.30
CA GLU A 80 -22.49 -27.09 26.28
C GLU A 80 -21.17 -27.55 25.64
N SER A 81 -21.19 -28.66 24.90
CA SER A 81 -20.00 -29.14 24.19
C SER A 81 -19.47 -28.10 23.20
N GLN A 82 -20.37 -27.49 22.40
CA GLN A 82 -19.97 -26.45 21.45
C GLN A 82 -19.39 -25.22 22.13
N MET A 83 -19.90 -24.83 23.31
CA MET A 83 -19.35 -23.70 24.07
C MET A 83 -17.95 -23.99 24.62
N ASN A 84 -17.67 -25.24 24.99
CA ASN A 84 -16.31 -25.65 25.37
C ASN A 84 -15.36 -25.57 24.16
N ASP A 85 -15.77 -26.08 22.99
CA ASP A 85 -14.97 -25.99 21.76
C ASP A 85 -14.67 -24.53 21.39
N VAL A 86 -15.66 -23.64 21.52
CA VAL A 86 -15.49 -22.19 21.28
C VAL A 86 -14.49 -21.59 22.26
N THR A 87 -14.50 -22.02 23.52
CA THR A 87 -13.57 -21.53 24.55
C THR A 87 -12.14 -21.93 24.21
N ASP A 88 -11.92 -23.19 23.79
CA ASP A 88 -10.61 -23.69 23.39
C ASP A 88 -10.05 -22.94 22.16
N GLU A 89 -10.90 -22.66 21.17
CA GLU A 89 -10.50 -21.86 20.00
C GLU A 89 -10.16 -20.41 20.37
N VAL A 90 -10.90 -19.81 21.30
CA VAL A 90 -10.59 -18.46 21.81
C VAL A 90 -9.22 -18.43 22.50
N ASP A 91 -8.89 -19.44 23.30
CA ASP A 91 -7.56 -19.57 23.93
C ASP A 91 -6.44 -19.72 22.89
N SER A 92 -6.68 -20.51 21.84
CA SER A 92 -5.76 -20.64 20.70
C SER A 92 -5.52 -19.30 19.99
N ILE A 93 -6.57 -18.49 19.81
CA ILE A 93 -6.48 -17.14 19.25
C ILE A 93 -5.62 -16.23 20.14
N TYR A 94 -5.78 -16.27 21.46
CA TYR A 94 -4.93 -15.49 22.36
C TYR A 94 -3.44 -15.87 22.23
N HIS A 95 -3.13 -17.17 22.16
CA HIS A 95 -1.76 -17.61 21.91
C HIS A 95 -1.21 -17.16 20.55
N ALA A 96 -2.05 -17.10 19.51
CA ALA A 96 -1.65 -16.56 18.21
C ALA A 96 -1.38 -15.05 18.28
N ILE A 97 -2.21 -14.29 19.00
CA ILE A 97 -2.03 -12.85 19.23
C ILE A 97 -0.73 -12.57 19.97
N ASP A 98 -0.40 -13.34 21.00
CA ASP A 98 0.87 -13.19 21.74
C ASP A 98 2.08 -13.41 20.84
N LYS A 99 2.06 -14.46 20.00
CA LYS A 99 3.11 -14.70 18.99
C LYS A 99 3.20 -13.55 17.98
N GLN A 100 2.06 -13.05 17.51
CA GLN A 100 2.01 -11.94 16.56
C GLN A 100 2.59 -10.65 17.16
N SER A 101 2.31 -10.38 18.43
CA SER A 101 2.86 -9.25 19.18
C SER A 101 4.39 -9.36 19.28
N ALA A 102 4.91 -10.55 19.59
CA ALA A 102 6.35 -10.81 19.61
C ALA A 102 7.00 -10.55 18.24
N TYR A 103 6.40 -11.07 17.16
CA TYR A 103 6.90 -10.81 15.80
C TYR A 103 6.88 -9.32 15.42
N THR A 104 5.86 -8.58 15.85
CA THR A 104 5.75 -7.14 15.57
C THR A 104 6.84 -6.35 16.30
N LYS A 105 7.20 -6.77 17.52
CA LYS A 105 8.33 -6.20 18.26
C LYS A 105 9.67 -6.47 17.58
N ASP A 106 9.88 -7.69 17.09
CA ASP A 106 11.09 -8.06 16.34
C ASP A 106 11.18 -7.28 15.01
N LEU A 107 10.06 -7.14 14.30
CA LEU A 107 9.98 -6.33 13.09
C LEU A 107 10.36 -4.87 13.37
N SER A 108 9.84 -4.29 14.46
CA SER A 108 10.17 -2.91 14.85
C SER A 108 11.67 -2.73 15.10
N LYS A 109 12.32 -3.73 15.70
CA LYS A 109 13.78 -3.72 15.90
C LYS A 109 14.54 -3.76 14.58
N VAL A 110 14.13 -4.62 13.64
CA VAL A 110 14.74 -4.70 12.31
C VAL A 110 14.57 -3.39 11.54
N ILE A 111 13.40 -2.76 11.61
CA ILE A 111 13.17 -1.45 11.00
C ILE A 111 14.13 -0.40 11.58
N GLY A 112 14.35 -0.38 12.90
CA GLY A 112 15.33 0.51 13.52
C GLY A 112 16.75 0.29 12.99
N GLN A 113 17.18 -0.96 12.87
CA GLN A 113 18.50 -1.30 12.30
C GLN A 113 18.64 -0.89 10.83
N ILE A 114 17.57 -0.97 10.04
CA ILE A 114 17.55 -0.49 8.65
C ILE A 114 17.72 1.03 8.62
N THR A 115 17.03 1.78 9.50
CA THR A 115 17.18 3.23 9.59
C THR A 115 18.62 3.63 9.94
N ASP A 116 19.24 2.96 10.91
CA ASP A 116 20.64 3.21 11.28
C ASP A 116 21.59 2.92 10.11
N SER A 117 21.40 1.77 9.44
CA SER A 117 22.20 1.38 8.28
C SER A 117 22.04 2.36 7.11
N TYR A 118 20.83 2.90 6.91
CA TYR A 118 20.56 3.91 5.89
C TYR A 118 21.29 5.22 6.18
N SER A 119 21.35 5.64 7.45
CA SER A 119 22.12 6.83 7.85
C SER A 119 23.60 6.66 7.55
N VAL A 120 24.18 5.50 7.86
CA VAL A 120 25.58 5.17 7.55
C VAL A 120 25.81 5.16 6.05
N LEU A 121 24.97 4.47 5.28
CA LEU A 121 25.08 4.40 3.83
C LEU A 121 24.99 5.79 3.17
N SER A 122 24.09 6.66 3.66
CA SER A 122 23.96 8.02 3.15
C SER A 122 25.24 8.83 3.39
N GLN A 123 25.89 8.66 4.54
CA GLN A 123 27.17 9.30 4.84
C GLN A 123 28.28 8.76 3.93
N ASP A 124 28.38 7.44 3.79
CA ASP A 124 29.39 6.80 2.92
C ASP A 124 29.25 7.26 1.45
N CYS A 125 28.01 7.42 0.96
CA CYS A 125 27.74 7.97 -0.37
C CYS A 125 28.21 9.42 -0.51
N HIS A 126 27.97 10.25 0.51
CA HIS A 126 28.43 11.63 0.53
C HIS A 126 29.97 11.72 0.52
N ASP A 127 30.63 10.95 1.40
CA ASP A 127 32.09 10.90 1.52
C ASP A 127 32.72 10.40 0.22
N THR A 128 32.13 9.36 -0.40
CA THR A 128 32.55 8.87 -1.72
C THR A 128 32.43 9.95 -2.79
N GLY A 129 31.32 10.71 -2.80
CA GLY A 129 31.14 11.84 -3.70
C GLY A 129 32.21 12.93 -3.52
N GLU A 130 32.54 13.25 -2.27
CA GLU A 130 33.60 14.20 -1.94
C GLU A 130 34.98 13.70 -2.40
N HIS A 131 35.27 12.41 -2.23
CA HIS A 131 36.50 11.78 -2.71
C HIS A 131 36.61 11.81 -4.23
N ILE A 132 35.54 11.48 -4.96
CA ILE A 132 35.49 11.56 -6.43
C ILE A 132 35.75 13.00 -6.89
N TYR A 133 35.12 13.98 -6.24
CA TYR A 133 35.36 15.38 -6.53
C TYR A 133 36.83 15.77 -6.31
N LYS A 134 37.42 15.42 -5.16
CA LYS A 134 38.85 15.69 -4.85
C LYS A 134 39.79 15.06 -5.88
N ILE A 135 39.57 13.80 -6.24
CA ILE A 135 40.34 13.10 -7.28
C ILE A 135 40.20 13.83 -8.62
N GLY A 136 38.98 14.21 -9.01
CA GLY A 136 38.74 14.98 -10.23
C GLY A 136 39.50 16.31 -10.26
N ARG A 137 39.57 17.02 -9.12
CA ARG A 137 40.37 18.26 -8.99
C ARG A 137 41.87 18.00 -9.11
N TYR A 138 42.39 16.89 -8.56
CA TYR A 138 43.79 16.52 -8.74
C TYR A 138 44.12 16.18 -10.20
N ILE A 139 43.26 15.43 -10.88
CA ILE A 139 43.41 15.10 -12.31
C ILE A 139 43.42 16.38 -13.16
N ASP A 140 42.49 17.32 -12.92
CA ASP A 140 42.47 18.61 -13.64
C ASP A 140 43.74 19.43 -13.39
N THR A 141 44.23 19.45 -12.15
CA THR A 141 45.47 20.15 -11.79
C THR A 141 46.67 19.56 -12.54
N LEU A 142 46.84 18.23 -12.50
CA LEU A 142 47.91 17.52 -13.22
C LEU A 142 47.84 17.75 -14.73
N ARG A 143 46.65 17.69 -15.32
CA ARG A 143 46.42 17.95 -16.74
C ARG A 143 46.80 19.39 -17.11
N SER A 144 46.43 20.37 -16.27
CA SER A 144 46.74 21.79 -16.49
C SER A 144 48.26 22.03 -16.41
N ASP A 145 48.95 21.43 -15.45
CA ASP A 145 50.40 21.56 -15.31
C ASP A 145 51.15 20.86 -16.45
N MET A 146 50.68 19.68 -16.86
CA MET A 146 51.20 18.97 -18.02
C MET A 146 51.09 19.84 -19.29
N PHE A 147 49.94 20.49 -19.52
CA PHE A 147 49.78 21.39 -20.65
C PHE A 147 50.71 22.60 -20.60
N ARG A 148 50.94 23.19 -19.41
CA ARG A 148 51.89 24.30 -19.25
C ARG A 148 53.34 23.89 -19.50
N GLY A 149 53.69 22.65 -19.21
CA GLY A 149 55.03 22.10 -19.42
C GLY A 149 55.38 21.81 -20.89
N PHE A 150 54.39 21.68 -21.78
CA PHE A 150 54.61 21.49 -23.21
C PHE A 150 54.58 22.83 -23.96
N SER A 151 55.72 23.25 -24.52
CA SER A 151 55.83 24.50 -25.30
C SER A 151 55.15 24.43 -26.67
N ASP A 152 55.13 23.24 -27.28
CA ASP A 152 54.80 23.08 -28.70
C ASP A 152 53.66 22.08 -28.93
N VAL A 153 52.44 22.49 -28.56
CA VAL A 153 51.21 21.75 -28.89
C VAL A 153 50.65 22.26 -30.21
N THR A 154 50.40 21.35 -31.16
CA THR A 154 49.88 21.70 -32.49
C THR A 154 48.48 22.27 -32.42
N LEU A 155 48.06 22.99 -33.48
CA LEU A 155 46.75 23.63 -33.52
C LEU A 155 45.61 22.61 -33.40
N LEU A 156 45.72 21.47 -34.07
CA LEU A 156 44.73 20.38 -34.01
C LEU A 156 44.61 19.76 -32.62
N ASP A 157 45.71 19.59 -31.88
CA ASP A 157 45.64 19.04 -30.52
C ASP A 157 45.18 20.11 -29.51
N ARG A 158 45.46 21.39 -29.78
CA ARG A 158 44.90 22.52 -29.02
C ARG A 158 43.37 22.56 -29.12
N MET A 159 42.78 22.23 -30.26
CA MET A 159 41.33 22.12 -30.42
C MET A 159 40.72 21.09 -29.46
N LYS A 160 41.33 19.90 -29.32
CA LYS A 160 40.88 18.89 -28.36
C LYS A 160 40.97 19.37 -26.92
N ILE A 161 42.05 20.10 -26.59
CA ILE A 161 42.24 20.66 -25.24
C ILE A 161 41.15 21.68 -24.92
N PHE A 162 40.75 22.51 -25.90
CA PHE A 162 39.64 23.43 -25.72
C PHE A 162 38.31 22.71 -25.46
N SER A 163 38.02 21.60 -26.15
CA SER A 163 36.86 20.77 -25.83
C SER A 163 36.93 20.24 -24.39
N ILE A 164 38.06 19.62 -24.01
CA ILE A 164 38.26 19.07 -22.66
C ILE A 164 38.15 20.15 -21.56
N ASP A 165 38.70 21.35 -21.78
CA ASP A 165 38.57 22.47 -20.84
C ASP A 165 37.10 22.85 -20.59
N HIS A 166 36.24 22.78 -21.63
CA HIS A 166 34.81 23.07 -21.50
C HIS A 166 34.01 21.90 -20.91
N PHE A 167 34.43 20.65 -21.13
CA PHE A 167 33.89 19.51 -20.39
C PHE A 167 34.15 19.62 -18.89
N ILE A 168 35.36 20.02 -18.51
CA ILE A 168 35.71 20.22 -17.11
C ILE A 168 34.90 21.39 -16.52
N LEU A 169 34.66 22.45 -17.29
CA LEU A 169 33.76 23.53 -16.86
C LEU A 169 32.36 23.01 -16.55
N THR A 170 31.73 22.22 -17.44
CA THR A 170 30.39 21.67 -17.17
C THR A 170 30.39 20.71 -15.98
N TRP A 171 31.43 19.88 -15.82
CA TRP A 171 31.61 19.04 -14.63
C TRP A 171 31.73 19.87 -13.34
N ARG A 172 32.43 21.00 -13.34
CA ARG A 172 32.53 21.88 -12.16
C ARG A 172 31.20 22.55 -11.83
N VAL A 173 30.45 22.99 -12.84
CA VAL A 173 29.11 23.55 -12.68
C VAL A 173 28.17 22.51 -12.04
N TYR A 174 28.21 21.24 -12.49
CA TYR A 174 27.47 20.15 -11.85
C TYR A 174 27.84 20.01 -10.37
N ASN A 175 29.14 19.92 -10.05
CA ASN A 175 29.63 19.77 -8.67
C ASN A 175 29.25 20.97 -7.79
N ASN A 176 29.15 22.17 -8.34
CA ASN A 176 28.60 23.32 -7.63
C ASN A 176 27.10 23.17 -7.36
N ALA A 177 26.32 22.78 -8.38
CA ALA A 177 24.88 22.56 -8.25
C ALA A 177 24.56 21.51 -7.17
N VAL A 178 25.30 20.40 -7.14
CA VAL A 178 25.11 19.33 -6.14
C VAL A 178 25.84 19.55 -4.80
N GLY A 179 26.65 20.62 -4.67
CA GLY A 179 27.22 21.06 -3.40
C GLY A 179 28.64 20.59 -3.06
N PHE A 180 29.34 19.93 -3.98
CA PHE A 180 30.76 19.56 -3.81
C PHE A 180 31.74 20.71 -4.12
N GLU A 181 31.39 21.65 -5.01
CA GLU A 181 32.21 22.84 -5.31
C GLU A 181 31.58 24.12 -4.74
N SER A 182 32.32 24.80 -3.86
CA SER A 182 31.88 26.00 -3.13
C SER A 182 32.60 27.28 -3.54
N LEU A 183 33.33 27.27 -4.66
CA LEU A 183 34.00 28.47 -5.15
C LEU A 183 32.97 29.54 -5.56
N LYS A 184 33.35 30.81 -5.36
CA LYS A 184 32.57 31.93 -5.91
C LYS A 184 32.67 31.92 -7.44
N LEU A 185 31.65 32.42 -8.12
CA LEU A 185 31.68 32.60 -9.57
C LEU A 185 32.97 33.31 -10.02
N THR A 186 33.42 34.35 -9.33
CA THR A 186 34.68 35.07 -9.65
C THR A 186 35.96 34.23 -9.56
N GLN A 187 35.93 33.10 -8.84
CA GLN A 187 37.05 32.19 -8.64
C GLN A 187 37.03 31.00 -9.59
N LEU A 188 35.95 30.82 -10.34
CA LEU A 188 35.92 29.88 -11.46
C LEU A 188 36.86 30.42 -12.52
N ASN A 189 38.02 29.77 -12.70
CA ASN A 189 38.95 30.07 -13.77
C ASN A 189 38.14 30.02 -15.10
N ASN A 190 38.01 31.18 -15.78
CA ASN A 190 37.14 31.50 -16.94
C ASN A 190 35.86 32.33 -16.66
N ALA A 191 35.56 32.72 -15.43
CA ALA A 191 34.30 33.41 -15.09
C ALA A 191 34.19 34.89 -15.44
N THR A 192 35.23 35.50 -16.01
CA THR A 192 35.15 36.87 -16.56
C THR A 192 34.68 36.88 -18.02
N GLY A 193 33.76 35.95 -18.34
CA GLY A 193 33.11 35.85 -19.64
C GLY A 193 33.83 34.95 -20.65
N PRO A 194 33.18 34.66 -21.79
CA PRO A 194 33.69 33.74 -22.82
C PRO A 194 35.13 34.06 -23.27
N ASN A 195 35.53 35.34 -23.20
CA ASN A 195 36.85 35.80 -23.64
C ASN A 195 38.00 35.52 -22.64
N ALA A 196 37.68 35.11 -21.40
CA ALA A 196 38.69 34.87 -20.37
C ALA A 196 39.34 33.48 -20.48
N CYS A 197 38.64 32.52 -21.09
CA CYS A 197 39.09 31.15 -21.22
C CYS A 197 40.16 30.99 -22.30
N LYS A 198 40.87 29.85 -22.30
CA LYS A 198 41.94 29.59 -23.27
C LYS A 198 41.42 29.61 -24.73
N PHE A 199 40.23 29.06 -24.97
CA PHE A 199 39.59 29.10 -26.29
C PHE A 199 39.22 30.52 -26.68
N GLY A 200 38.57 31.29 -25.80
CA GLY A 200 38.16 32.67 -26.07
C GLY A 200 39.35 33.57 -26.40
N LYS A 201 40.43 33.47 -25.62
CA LYS A 201 41.70 34.18 -25.91
C LYS A 201 42.28 33.78 -27.26
N TRP A 202 42.28 32.49 -27.57
CA TRP A 202 42.74 32.01 -28.87
C TRP A 202 41.85 32.53 -30.01
N ALA A 203 40.53 32.42 -29.89
CA ALA A 203 39.57 32.86 -30.90
C ALA A 203 39.72 34.37 -31.20
N GLN A 204 40.03 35.19 -30.19
CA GLN A 204 40.35 36.60 -30.37
C GLN A 204 41.70 36.86 -31.06
N SER A 205 42.66 35.95 -30.91
CA SER A 205 43.99 36.06 -31.51
C SER A 205 44.06 35.59 -32.97
N VAL A 206 43.06 34.86 -33.46
CA VAL A 206 43.04 34.38 -34.85
C VAL A 206 42.75 35.53 -35.81
N THR A 207 43.70 35.85 -36.67
CA THR A 207 43.57 36.88 -37.72
C THR A 207 43.34 36.31 -39.12
N ASP A 208 43.48 35.00 -39.30
CA ASP A 208 43.27 34.36 -40.61
C ASP A 208 41.80 34.44 -41.01
N THR A 209 41.53 35.19 -42.09
CA THR A 209 40.19 35.37 -42.65
C THR A 209 39.57 34.03 -43.06
N LYS A 210 40.36 33.05 -43.53
CA LYS A 210 39.84 31.73 -43.94
C LYS A 210 39.21 30.97 -42.78
N ILE A 211 39.76 31.15 -41.57
CA ILE A 211 39.24 30.54 -40.35
C ILE A 211 38.09 31.38 -39.80
N THR A 212 38.30 32.68 -39.60
CA THR A 212 37.32 33.57 -38.94
C THR A 212 36.02 33.76 -39.73
N SER A 213 36.07 33.70 -41.06
CA SER A 213 34.87 33.80 -41.90
C SER A 213 34.12 32.48 -42.08
N SER A 214 34.74 31.34 -41.74
CA SER A 214 34.15 30.01 -41.92
C SER A 214 32.89 29.80 -41.07
N SER A 215 31.96 28.98 -41.56
CA SER A 215 30.77 28.62 -40.79
C SER A 215 31.12 27.77 -39.58
N GLN A 216 32.15 26.91 -39.69
CA GLN A 216 32.64 26.04 -38.62
C GLN A 216 33.16 26.86 -37.43
N PHE A 217 33.96 27.90 -37.68
CA PHE A 217 34.47 28.76 -36.62
C PHE A 217 33.37 29.56 -35.92
N LYS A 218 32.42 30.12 -36.68
CA LYS A 218 31.28 30.86 -36.13
C LYS A 218 30.38 29.99 -35.24
N ASP A 219 30.06 28.79 -35.72
CA ASP A 219 29.28 27.79 -34.98
C ASP A 219 29.99 27.38 -33.68
N MET A 220 31.30 27.14 -33.74
CA MET A 220 32.12 26.82 -32.58
C MET A 220 32.15 27.96 -31.54
N VAL A 221 32.31 29.21 -31.97
CA VAL A 221 32.25 30.39 -31.07
C VAL A 221 30.86 30.56 -30.45
N GLN A 222 29.80 30.29 -31.20
CA GLN A 222 28.43 30.37 -30.70
C GLN A 222 28.18 29.29 -29.62
N CYS A 223 28.47 28.02 -29.92
CA CYS A 223 28.31 26.93 -28.96
C CYS A 223 29.13 27.16 -27.69
N HIS A 224 30.35 27.68 -27.83
CA HIS A 224 31.18 28.11 -26.71
C HIS A 224 30.50 29.16 -25.83
N ASN A 225 29.93 30.22 -26.41
CA ASN A 225 29.27 31.28 -25.66
C ASN A 225 28.02 30.75 -24.94
N ASP A 226 27.26 29.84 -25.57
CA ASP A 226 26.11 29.17 -24.95
C ASP A 226 26.53 28.42 -23.68
N ILE A 227 27.68 27.72 -23.69
CA ILE A 227 28.20 27.03 -22.49
C ILE A 227 28.44 28.03 -21.36
N HIS A 228 29.18 29.10 -21.63
CA HIS A 228 29.53 30.09 -20.59
C HIS A 228 28.31 30.81 -20.02
N ASN A 229 27.33 31.14 -20.87
CA ASN A 229 26.08 31.75 -20.44
C ASN A 229 25.32 30.81 -19.50
N ASN A 230 25.06 29.57 -19.92
CA ASN A 230 24.32 28.62 -19.10
C ASN A 230 25.08 28.20 -17.83
N ALA A 231 26.40 28.06 -17.90
CA ALA A 231 27.25 27.80 -16.74
C ALA A 231 27.15 28.93 -15.69
N SER A 232 27.15 30.18 -16.15
CA SER A 232 27.02 31.35 -15.27
C SER A 232 25.63 31.43 -14.63
N GLU A 233 24.57 31.17 -15.39
CA GLU A 233 23.20 31.16 -14.87
C GLU A 233 22.99 30.00 -13.87
N SER A 234 23.57 28.83 -14.12
CA SER A 234 23.56 27.71 -13.17
C SER A 234 24.20 28.10 -11.83
N TRP A 235 25.37 28.75 -11.88
CA TRP A 235 26.07 29.21 -10.68
C TRP A 235 25.27 30.25 -9.89
N LYS A 236 24.69 31.24 -10.59
CA LYS A 236 23.83 32.26 -9.97
C LYS A 236 22.60 31.65 -9.33
N ALA A 237 21.96 30.68 -9.99
CA ALA A 237 20.81 29.98 -9.44
C ALA A 237 21.17 29.23 -8.15
N LYS A 238 22.36 28.58 -8.12
CA LYS A 238 22.85 27.92 -6.91
C LYS A 238 23.16 28.91 -5.79
N ASP A 239 23.84 30.02 -6.08
CA ASP A 239 24.13 31.09 -5.11
C ASP A 239 22.85 31.72 -4.55
N ALA A 240 21.78 31.76 -5.35
CA ALA A 240 20.45 32.19 -4.92
C ALA A 240 19.67 31.12 -4.11
N GLY A 241 20.27 29.95 -3.87
CA GLY A 241 19.65 28.83 -3.13
C GLY A 241 18.72 27.94 -3.96
N ASN A 242 18.56 28.21 -5.26
CA ASN A 242 17.69 27.44 -6.15
C ASN A 242 18.46 26.32 -6.86
N THR A 243 18.57 25.17 -6.19
CA THR A 243 19.32 24.01 -6.70
C THR A 243 18.66 23.38 -7.94
N GLU A 244 17.32 23.38 -8.02
CA GLU A 244 16.60 22.81 -9.17
C GLU A 244 16.86 23.61 -10.44
N LEU A 245 16.75 24.94 -10.36
CA LEU A 245 17.07 25.83 -11.47
C LEU A 245 18.56 25.77 -11.85
N ALA A 246 19.45 25.61 -10.86
CA ALA A 246 20.88 25.40 -11.13
C ALA A 246 21.12 24.14 -11.97
N ILE A 247 20.44 23.03 -11.67
CA ILE A 247 20.52 21.78 -12.44
C ILE A 247 19.93 21.97 -13.85
N GLU A 248 18.83 22.72 -14.00
CA GLU A 248 18.25 23.01 -15.32
C GLU A 248 19.26 23.75 -16.22
N TYR A 249 19.90 24.80 -15.71
CA TYR A 249 20.92 25.52 -16.46
C TYR A 249 22.20 24.69 -16.69
N PHE A 250 22.56 23.80 -15.76
CA PHE A 250 23.63 22.83 -15.97
C PHE A 250 23.32 21.93 -17.18
N ASN A 251 22.11 21.40 -17.28
CA ASN A 251 21.71 20.55 -18.42
C ASN A 251 21.82 21.33 -19.74
N LYS A 252 21.38 22.59 -19.79
CA LYS A 252 21.55 23.46 -20.97
C LYS A 252 23.03 23.70 -21.30
N ALA A 253 23.89 23.88 -20.29
CA ALA A 253 25.34 24.01 -20.49
C ALA A 253 25.95 22.71 -21.03
N LEU A 254 25.50 21.55 -20.56
CA LEU A 254 25.94 20.23 -21.02
C LEU A 254 25.50 19.95 -22.46
N GLU A 255 24.27 20.28 -22.82
CA GLU A 255 23.77 20.21 -24.20
C GLU A 255 24.56 21.14 -25.14
N ALA A 256 24.85 22.37 -24.69
CA ALA A 256 25.72 23.29 -25.42
C ALA A 256 27.15 22.74 -25.57
N TYR A 257 27.67 22.04 -24.56
CA TYR A 257 28.95 21.36 -24.63
C TYR A 257 28.98 20.26 -25.69
N TYR A 258 27.96 19.40 -25.78
CA TYR A 258 27.93 18.37 -26.81
C TYR A 258 27.92 18.97 -28.22
N ARG A 259 27.15 20.05 -28.44
CA ARG A 259 27.18 20.81 -29.70
C ARG A 259 28.56 21.42 -29.97
N PHE A 260 29.22 21.94 -28.94
CA PHE A 260 30.57 22.48 -29.04
C PHE A 260 31.60 21.40 -29.40
N ASP A 261 31.59 20.23 -28.74
CA ASP A 261 32.50 19.13 -29.05
C ASP A 261 32.36 18.64 -30.50
N GLU A 262 31.13 18.58 -31.02
CA GLU A 262 30.91 18.32 -32.44
C GLU A 262 31.43 19.44 -33.34
N SER A 263 31.20 20.70 -32.98
CA SER A 263 31.71 21.85 -33.74
C SER A 263 33.25 21.87 -33.80
N VAL A 264 33.90 21.46 -32.71
CA VAL A 264 35.35 21.30 -32.62
C VAL A 264 35.83 20.22 -33.61
N LYS A 265 35.15 19.06 -33.67
CA LYS A 265 35.46 18.01 -34.66
C LYS A 265 35.33 18.51 -36.10
N ARG A 266 34.21 19.20 -36.41
CA ARG A 266 34.00 19.82 -37.73
C ARG A 266 35.09 20.84 -38.07
N MET A 267 35.52 21.64 -37.09
CA MET A 267 36.59 22.61 -37.27
C MET A 267 37.94 21.93 -37.53
N MET A 268 38.25 20.85 -36.82
CA MET A 268 39.47 20.06 -37.03
C MET A 268 39.51 19.45 -38.44
N ASP A 269 38.39 18.92 -38.94
CA ASP A 269 38.32 18.38 -40.30
C ASP A 269 38.47 19.49 -41.36
N PHE A 270 37.87 20.66 -41.12
CA PHE A 270 38.09 21.84 -41.96
C PHE A 270 39.55 22.29 -41.97
N MET A 271 40.22 22.33 -40.81
CA MET A 271 41.65 22.68 -40.73
C MET A 271 42.52 21.68 -41.50
N ARG A 272 42.25 20.38 -41.37
CA ARG A 272 42.95 19.33 -42.13
C ARG A 272 42.78 19.46 -43.63
N ALA A 273 41.56 19.74 -44.08
CA ALA A 273 41.27 19.96 -45.50
C ALA A 273 42.02 21.19 -46.06
N ASN A 274 42.30 22.19 -45.21
CA ASN A 274 43.02 23.40 -45.57
C ASN A 274 44.55 23.35 -45.33
N GLY A 275 45.11 22.15 -45.08
CA GLY A 275 46.55 21.92 -45.05
C GLY A 275 47.18 21.75 -43.67
N GLU A 276 46.42 21.90 -42.58
CA GLU A 276 46.92 21.66 -41.22
C GLU A 276 47.02 20.16 -40.96
N LYS A 277 48.23 19.60 -41.02
CA LYS A 277 48.48 18.15 -40.81
C LYS A 277 49.42 17.85 -39.65
N ASP A 278 49.91 18.88 -38.98
CA ASP A 278 50.90 18.74 -37.91
C ASP A 278 50.25 18.09 -36.68
N MET A 279 50.87 17.01 -36.20
CA MET A 279 50.48 16.32 -34.97
C MET A 279 51.56 16.51 -33.91
N THR A 280 51.13 16.71 -32.66
CA THR A 280 52.07 16.82 -31.54
C THR A 280 52.84 15.50 -31.42
N GLN A 281 54.16 15.55 -31.43
CA GLN A 281 54.98 14.34 -31.31
C GLN A 281 54.74 13.70 -29.94
N ILE A 282 54.19 12.49 -29.93
CA ILE A 282 54.00 11.72 -28.70
C ILE A 282 55.33 11.05 -28.38
N VAL A 283 56.03 11.53 -27.35
CA VAL A 283 57.17 10.82 -26.78
C VAL A 283 56.64 9.63 -25.98
N VAL A 284 56.67 8.45 -26.59
CA VAL A 284 56.37 7.20 -25.87
C VAL A 284 57.58 6.85 -25.02
N PHE A 285 57.48 7.12 -23.71
CA PHE A 285 58.43 6.60 -22.75
C PHE A 285 58.29 5.07 -22.71
N ARG A 286 59.18 4.35 -23.40
CA ARG A 286 59.33 2.91 -23.19
C ARG A 286 60.04 2.70 -21.85
N LYS A 287 59.45 1.84 -21.01
CA LYS A 287 60.10 1.37 -19.77
C LYS A 287 61.39 0.63 -20.08
#